data_AF-A0A3R6XLZ9-F1
#
_entry.id   AF-A0A3R6XLZ9-F1
#
_cell.length_a   1.000
_cell.length_b   1.000
_cell.length_c   1.000
_cell.angle_alpha   90.00
_cell.angle_beta   90.00
_cell.angle_gamma   90.00
#
_symmetry.space_group_name_H-M   'P 1'
#
loop_
_entity.id
_entity.type
_entity.pdbx_description
1 polymer ?
#
loop_
_entity_poly.entity_id
_entity_poly.type
_entity_poly.pdbx_seq_one_letter_code
_entity_poly.pdbx_strand_id
1 'polypeptide(L)'
;MAKEWICVECEQDNAADEVECVACEEPRPAASSVSRFAGYKIARVVSVEAIPKTKLRAVKVQVDADGAEGLTIVTNARVDDGETRYIVVATAGSIVSIDGDDIEVKKATVGGRKSEGMVCDSPMLGWKGGAAGAAVFLPNTYTVGDEPPATRP
;
A
#
# COMPACT_ATOMS: atom_id res chain seq x y z
N MET A 1 2.90 28.18 -18.60
CA MET A 1 2.41 27.86 -17.24
C MET A 1 1.85 26.46 -17.32
N ALA A 2 2.30 25.56 -16.45
CA ALA A 2 1.84 24.17 -16.48
C ALA A 2 0.35 24.15 -16.09
N LYS A 3 -0.49 23.54 -16.92
CA LYS A 3 -1.89 23.25 -16.59
C LYS A 3 -1.89 22.01 -15.71
N GLU A 4 -2.39 22.11 -14.49
CA GLU A 4 -2.30 21.01 -13.52
C GLU A 4 -3.67 20.39 -13.23
N TRP A 5 -4.77 21.15 -13.31
CA TRP A 5 -6.12 20.60 -13.30
C TRP A 5 -7.13 21.47 -14.07
N ILE A 6 -8.19 20.83 -14.56
CA ILE A 6 -9.29 21.46 -15.29
C ILE A 6 -10.56 21.30 -14.45
N CYS A 7 -11.28 22.40 -14.21
CA CYS A 7 -12.53 22.38 -13.47
C CYS A 7 -13.62 21.60 -14.23
N VAL A 8 -14.32 20.70 -13.55
CA VAL A 8 -15.37 19.87 -14.17
C VAL A 8 -16.66 20.64 -14.46
N GLU A 9 -16.93 21.72 -13.73
CA GLU A 9 -18.16 22.51 -13.88
C GLU A 9 -18.04 23.58 -14.97
N CYS A 10 -16.86 24.19 -15.12
CA CYS A 10 -16.67 25.31 -16.04
C CYS A 10 -15.48 25.16 -17.00
N GLU A 11 -14.81 24.02 -16.99
CA GLU A 11 -13.69 23.69 -17.89
C GLU A 11 -12.48 24.65 -17.79
N GLN A 12 -12.42 25.45 -16.73
CA GLN A 12 -11.34 26.39 -16.49
C GLN A 12 -10.04 25.66 -16.11
N ASP A 13 -8.93 26.12 -16.71
CA ASP A 13 -7.58 25.70 -16.32
C ASP A 13 -7.16 26.37 -15.00
N ASN A 14 -6.64 25.58 -14.06
CA ASN A 14 -6.19 26.03 -12.75
C ASN A 14 -4.75 25.54 -12.44
N ALA A 15 -4.04 26.27 -11.56
CA ALA A 15 -2.73 25.88 -11.05
C ALA A 15 -2.85 24.84 -9.92
N ALA A 16 -1.80 24.07 -9.61
CA ALA A 16 -1.91 23.01 -8.59
C ALA A 16 -2.06 23.51 -7.15
N ASP A 17 -1.61 24.72 -6.84
CA ASP A 17 -1.78 25.31 -5.51
C ASP A 17 -3.19 25.85 -5.26
N GLU A 18 -3.99 26.01 -6.31
CA GLU A 18 -5.38 26.45 -6.20
C GLU A 18 -6.27 25.32 -5.67
N VAL A 19 -6.89 25.59 -4.52
CA VAL A 19 -7.82 24.69 -3.81
C VAL A 19 -9.25 24.78 -4.35
N GLU A 20 -9.57 25.88 -5.03
CA GLU A 20 -10.87 26.22 -5.60
C GLU A 20 -10.66 26.74 -7.02
N CYS A 21 -11.69 26.64 -7.86
CA CYS A 21 -11.61 27.11 -9.23
C CYS A 21 -11.54 28.63 -9.28
N VAL A 22 -10.55 29.18 -9.98
CA VAL A 22 -10.35 30.64 -10.11
C VAL A 22 -11.48 31.37 -10.84
N ALA A 23 -12.34 30.64 -11.57
CA ALA A 23 -13.42 31.22 -12.36
C ALA A 23 -14.80 31.06 -11.71
N CYS A 24 -15.09 29.91 -11.08
CA CYS A 24 -16.42 29.58 -10.59
C CYS A 24 -16.46 29.25 -9.09
N GLU A 25 -15.33 29.36 -8.39
CA GLU A 25 -15.18 29.11 -6.95
C GLU A 25 -15.54 27.67 -6.51
N GLU A 26 -15.88 26.79 -7.44
CA GLU A 26 -16.14 25.38 -7.13
C GLU A 26 -14.86 24.75 -6.58
N PRO A 27 -14.90 24.01 -5.45
CA PRO A 27 -13.72 23.37 -4.91
C PRO A 27 -13.11 22.48 -5.97
N ARG A 28 -11.77 22.45 -5.98
CA ARG A 28 -11.04 21.55 -6.85
C ARG A 28 -11.66 20.16 -6.68
N PRO A 29 -12.23 19.56 -7.75
CA PRO A 29 -12.71 18.20 -7.67
C PRO A 29 -11.50 17.43 -7.22
N ALA A 30 -11.59 16.79 -6.05
CA ALA A 30 -10.45 16.12 -5.45
C ALA A 30 -9.96 15.15 -6.51
N ALA A 31 -8.94 15.54 -7.25
CA ALA A 31 -8.30 14.73 -8.27
C ALA A 31 -7.58 13.69 -7.44
N SER A 32 -8.33 12.69 -7.00
CA SER A 32 -7.91 11.59 -6.18
C SER A 32 -7.02 12.04 -5.02
N SER A 33 -7.60 12.64 -3.98
CA SER A 33 -7.07 12.44 -2.61
C SER A 33 -7.23 10.99 -2.14
N VAL A 34 -7.37 10.04 -3.08
CA VAL A 34 -7.01 8.66 -2.90
C VAL A 34 -5.50 8.70 -2.69
N SER A 35 -5.10 8.71 -1.42
CA SER A 35 -3.71 8.53 -1.03
C SER A 35 -3.06 7.49 -1.94
N ARG A 36 -1.82 7.70 -2.36
CA ARG A 36 -1.08 6.70 -3.17
C ARG A 36 -1.01 5.33 -2.49
N PHE A 37 -1.33 5.30 -1.20
CA PHE A 37 -1.41 4.13 -0.35
C PHE A 37 -2.86 3.65 -0.12
N ALA A 38 -3.81 4.04 -0.96
CA ALA A 38 -5.16 3.54 -0.86
C ALA A 38 -5.19 2.01 -0.98
N GLY A 39 -5.74 1.37 0.05
CA GLY A 39 -5.76 -0.09 0.20
C GLY A 39 -4.47 -0.68 0.79
N TYR A 40 -3.44 0.13 1.04
CA TYR A 40 -2.26 -0.27 1.81
C TYR A 40 -2.56 -0.13 3.28
N LYS A 41 -2.03 -1.06 4.06
CA LYS A 41 -2.21 -1.10 5.51
C LYS A 41 -0.92 -1.48 6.19
N ILE A 42 -0.67 -0.83 7.32
CA ILE A 42 0.31 -1.28 8.30
C ILE A 42 -0.26 -2.55 8.93
N ALA A 43 0.50 -3.64 8.89
CA ALA A 43 0.03 -4.94 9.28
C ALA A 43 0.99 -5.60 10.27
N ARG A 44 0.40 -6.26 11.27
CA ARG A 44 1.16 -7.09 12.20
C ARG A 44 1.26 -8.50 11.65
N VAL A 45 2.46 -9.08 11.67
CA VAL A 45 2.66 -10.47 11.24
C VAL A 45 2.30 -11.41 12.40
N VAL A 46 1.29 -12.25 12.18
CA VAL A 46 0.80 -13.23 13.16
C VAL A 46 1.53 -14.57 13.02
N SER A 47 1.78 -15.01 11.79
CA SER A 47 2.52 -16.25 11.53
C SER A 47 3.17 -16.25 10.15
N VAL A 48 4.29 -16.96 10.02
CA VAL A 48 4.98 -17.18 8.75
C VAL A 48 5.19 -18.68 8.54
N GLU A 49 4.57 -19.24 7.50
CA GLU A 49 4.65 -20.65 7.17
C GLU A 49 5.33 -20.86 5.81
N ALA A 50 6.40 -21.64 5.76
CA ALA A 50 7.03 -21.98 4.49
C ALA A 50 6.10 -22.87 3.64
N ILE A 51 5.97 -22.57 2.34
CA ILE A 51 5.17 -23.39 1.43
C ILE A 51 6.08 -24.49 0.85
N PRO A 52 5.78 -25.78 1.11
CA PRO A 52 6.63 -26.89 0.68
C PRO A 52 6.94 -26.87 -0.81
N LYS A 53 8.17 -27.27 -1.17
CA LYS A 53 8.65 -27.35 -2.57
C LYS A 53 8.67 -26.01 -3.32
N THR A 54 8.56 -24.89 -2.62
CA THR A 54 8.69 -23.54 -3.18
C THR A 54 9.64 -22.71 -2.32
N LYS A 55 10.03 -21.53 -2.79
CA LYS A 55 10.72 -20.51 -1.98
C LYS A 55 9.75 -19.56 -1.26
N LEU A 56 8.45 -19.80 -1.40
CA LEU A 56 7.39 -18.92 -0.91
C LEU A 56 7.05 -19.20 0.54
N ARG A 57 6.46 -18.20 1.18
CA ARG A 57 5.93 -18.23 2.54
C ARG A 57 4.50 -17.75 2.50
N ALA A 58 3.61 -18.43 3.22
CA ALA A 58 2.29 -17.92 3.56
C ALA A 58 2.43 -17.11 4.85
N VAL A 59 2.19 -15.81 4.76
CA VAL A 59 2.27 -14.86 5.85
C VAL A 59 0.85 -14.51 6.28
N LYS A 60 0.49 -14.86 7.51
CA LYS A 60 -0.77 -14.42 8.10
C LYS A 60 -0.55 -13.08 8.78
N VAL A 61 -1.33 -12.08 8.38
CA VAL A 61 -1.21 -10.72 8.89
C VAL A 61 -2.53 -10.24 9.47
N GLN A 62 -2.46 -9.45 10.52
CA GLN A 62 -3.57 -8.68 11.07
C GLN A 62 -3.54 -7.29 10.44
N VAL A 63 -4.68 -6.83 9.90
CA VAL A 63 -4.80 -5.57 9.16
C VAL A 63 -5.84 -4.61 9.76
N ASP A 64 -6.30 -4.90 10.96
CA ASP A 64 -7.24 -4.09 11.74
C ASP A 64 -6.76 -4.04 13.21
N ALA A 65 -7.10 -2.97 13.91
CA ALA A 65 -6.67 -2.77 15.30
C ALA A 65 -7.31 -3.80 16.26
N ASP A 66 -8.51 -4.28 15.95
CA ASP A 66 -9.30 -5.18 16.79
C ASP A 66 -8.89 -6.65 16.68
N GLY A 67 -8.11 -7.02 15.66
CA GLY A 67 -7.65 -8.39 15.41
C GLY A 67 -8.70 -9.33 14.82
N ALA A 68 -9.80 -8.78 14.31
CA ALA A 68 -10.93 -9.54 13.80
C ALA A 68 -10.68 -10.10 12.39
N GLU A 69 -9.90 -9.40 11.55
CA GLU A 69 -9.64 -9.78 10.16
C GLU A 69 -8.15 -10.07 9.92
N GLY A 70 -7.83 -11.36 9.87
CA GLY A 70 -6.54 -11.85 9.40
C GLY A 70 -6.53 -12.10 7.90
N LEU A 71 -5.57 -11.53 7.16
CA LEU A 71 -5.33 -11.85 5.76
C LEU A 71 -4.18 -12.84 5.60
N THR A 72 -4.26 -13.69 4.58
CA THR A 72 -3.11 -14.50 4.15
C THR A 72 -2.49 -13.90 2.91
N ILE A 73 -1.19 -13.64 2.96
CA ILE A 73 -0.41 -13.10 1.82
C ILE A 73 0.74 -14.05 1.54
N VAL A 74 0.84 -14.51 0.30
CA VAL A 74 1.94 -15.38 -0.14
C VAL A 74 3.05 -14.52 -0.73
N THR A 75 4.27 -14.66 -0.22
CA THR A 75 5.42 -13.88 -0.67
C THR A 75 6.72 -14.69 -0.68
N ASN A 76 7.67 -14.30 -1.52
CA ASN A 76 9.07 -14.75 -1.45
C ASN A 76 9.92 -13.82 -0.57
N ALA A 77 9.39 -12.64 -0.21
CA ALA A 77 10.10 -11.68 0.61
C ALA A 77 10.42 -12.27 1.99
N ARG A 78 11.56 -11.85 2.55
CA ARG A 78 11.87 -12.16 3.94
C ARG A 78 10.90 -11.40 4.84
N VAL A 79 10.17 -12.16 5.63
CA VAL A 79 9.25 -11.66 6.66
C VAL A 79 9.52 -12.50 7.91
N ASP A 80 9.68 -11.82 9.04
CA ASP A 80 9.79 -12.42 10.36
C ASP A 80 8.47 -12.13 11.11
N ASP A 81 7.94 -13.11 11.84
CA ASP A 81 6.78 -12.92 12.72
C ASP A 81 7.16 -12.21 14.02
N GLY A 82 6.18 -11.57 14.66
CA GLY A 82 6.37 -10.95 15.97
C GLY A 82 5.51 -9.71 16.21
N GLU A 83 5.56 -9.21 17.44
CA GLU A 83 4.78 -8.05 17.90
C GLU A 83 5.60 -6.75 17.93
N THR A 84 6.91 -6.84 17.75
CA THR A 84 7.83 -5.71 17.91
C THR A 84 8.02 -4.88 16.64
N ARG A 85 7.59 -5.42 15.49
CA ARG A 85 7.72 -4.79 14.18
C ARG A 85 6.49 -5.07 13.33
N TYR A 86 6.08 -4.08 12.57
CA TYR A 86 4.99 -4.18 11.60
C TYR A 86 5.55 -4.13 10.18
N ILE A 87 4.76 -4.59 9.23
CA ILE A 87 5.07 -4.52 7.80
C ILE A 87 4.01 -3.70 7.09
N VAL A 88 4.22 -3.41 5.81
CA VAL A 88 3.20 -2.78 4.97
C VAL A 88 2.72 -3.80 3.95
N VAL A 89 1.40 -3.88 3.80
CA VAL A 89 0.75 -4.77 2.84
C VAL A 89 -0.22 -3.97 1.97
N ALA A 90 -0.24 -4.25 0.68
CA ALA A 90 -1.27 -3.78 -0.23
C ALA A 90 -2.37 -4.84 -0.33
N THR A 91 -3.61 -4.47 0.01
CA THR A 91 -4.77 -5.39 -0.03
C THR A 91 -5.36 -5.49 -1.44
N ALA A 92 -6.17 -6.50 -1.70
CA ALA A 92 -6.85 -6.63 -3.00
C ALA A 92 -7.65 -5.35 -3.36
N GLY A 93 -7.48 -4.87 -4.60
CA GLY A 93 -8.02 -3.60 -5.09
C GLY A 93 -7.05 -2.42 -5.01
N SER A 94 -5.91 -2.57 -4.32
CA SER A 94 -4.86 -1.53 -4.29
C SER A 94 -4.08 -1.50 -5.60
N ILE A 95 -3.50 -0.35 -5.95
CA ILE A 95 -2.56 -0.21 -7.06
C ILE A 95 -1.12 -0.15 -6.51
N VAL A 96 -0.23 -1.01 -7.00
CA VAL A 96 1.18 -1.05 -6.62
C VAL A 96 2.04 -0.75 -7.83
N SER A 97 2.89 0.28 -7.72
CA SER A 97 3.84 0.63 -8.76
C SER A 97 5.13 -0.18 -8.58
N ILE A 98 5.46 -1.01 -9.58
CA ILE A 98 6.68 -1.83 -9.60
C ILE A 98 7.42 -1.49 -10.89
N ASP A 99 8.67 -1.03 -10.78
CA ASP A 99 9.52 -0.68 -11.94
C ASP A 99 8.90 0.31 -12.95
N GLY A 100 7.94 1.12 -12.51
CA GLY A 100 7.23 2.10 -13.35
C GLY A 100 5.90 1.60 -13.93
N ASP A 101 5.54 0.35 -13.67
CA ASP A 101 4.26 -0.24 -14.05
C ASP A 101 3.29 -0.27 -12.86
N ASP A 102 2.06 0.19 -13.06
CA ASP A 102 0.99 0.15 -12.07
C ASP A 102 0.25 -1.18 -12.14
N ILE A 103 0.27 -1.94 -11.04
CA ILE A 103 -0.31 -3.27 -10.95
C ILE A 103 -1.44 -3.27 -9.92
N GLU A 104 -2.64 -3.62 -10.36
CA GLU A 104 -3.77 -3.85 -9.47
C GLU A 104 -3.61 -5.18 -8.71
N VAL A 105 -3.64 -5.11 -7.38
CA VAL A 105 -3.56 -6.28 -6.50
C VAL A 105 -4.87 -7.05 -6.56
N LYS A 106 -4.80 -8.30 -7.00
CA LYS A 106 -5.95 -9.21 -7.06
C LYS A 106 -5.75 -10.39 -6.12
N LYS A 107 -6.85 -10.92 -5.58
CA LYS A 107 -6.83 -12.20 -4.87
C LYS A 107 -6.45 -13.31 -5.84
N ALA A 108 -5.49 -14.15 -5.47
CA ALA A 108 -4.99 -15.22 -6.34
C ALA A 108 -4.55 -16.45 -5.54
N THR A 109 -4.42 -17.58 -6.22
CA THR A 109 -3.80 -18.79 -5.65
C THR A 109 -2.34 -18.83 -6.06
N VAL A 110 -1.42 -18.75 -5.10
CA VAL A 110 0.03 -18.73 -5.31
C VAL A 110 0.66 -19.84 -4.47
N GLY A 111 1.42 -20.75 -5.10
CA GLY A 111 2.00 -21.89 -4.39
C GLY A 111 0.97 -22.81 -3.72
N GLY A 112 -0.25 -22.88 -4.26
CA GLY A 112 -1.35 -23.68 -3.69
C GLY A 112 -2.01 -23.05 -2.46
N ARG A 113 -1.66 -21.82 -2.08
CA ARG A 113 -2.30 -21.06 -1.00
C ARG A 113 -3.01 -19.83 -1.57
N LYS A 114 -4.12 -19.43 -0.95
CA LYS A 114 -4.80 -18.17 -1.30
C LYS A 114 -3.96 -17.00 -0.79
N SER A 115 -3.74 -16.02 -1.65
CA SER A 115 -3.11 -14.74 -1.33
C SER A 115 -4.12 -13.64 -1.57
N GLU A 116 -4.30 -12.78 -0.57
CA GLU A 116 -5.31 -11.70 -0.58
C GLU A 116 -4.70 -10.30 -0.67
N GLY A 117 -3.39 -10.24 -0.91
CA GLY A 117 -2.64 -9.00 -1.03
C GLY A 117 -1.22 -9.23 -1.49
N MET A 118 -0.40 -8.20 -1.32
CA MET A 118 1.03 -8.17 -1.60
C MET A 118 1.78 -7.55 -0.42
N VAL A 119 2.94 -8.10 -0.05
CA VAL A 119 3.85 -7.49 0.93
C VAL A 119 4.68 -6.44 0.21
N CYS A 120 4.74 -5.23 0.75
CA CYS A 120 5.44 -4.11 0.12
C CYS A 120 6.90 -4.00 0.59
N ASP A 121 7.78 -3.70 -0.34
CA ASP A 121 9.17 -3.32 -0.08
C ASP A 121 9.34 -1.79 -0.18
N SER A 122 10.55 -1.28 0.08
CA SER A 122 10.79 0.18 0.05
C SER A 122 10.58 0.79 -1.34
N PRO A 123 11.07 0.18 -2.45
CA PRO A 123 10.76 0.64 -3.80
C PRO A 123 9.26 0.75 -4.10
N MET A 124 8.46 -0.24 -3.72
CA MET A 124 7.00 -0.22 -3.93
C MET A 124 6.31 0.95 -3.21
N LEU A 125 6.88 1.42 -2.10
CA LEU A 125 6.35 2.58 -1.35
C LEU A 125 6.92 3.92 -1.82
N GLY A 126 7.79 3.93 -2.84
CA GLY A 126 8.53 5.11 -3.27
C GLY A 126 9.52 5.63 -2.23
N TRP A 127 9.90 4.79 -1.25
CA TRP A 127 10.81 5.17 -0.18
C TRP A 127 12.27 5.11 -0.63
N LYS A 128 13.07 6.08 -0.20
CA LYS A 128 14.52 6.07 -0.45
C LYS A 128 15.24 5.13 0.53
N GLY A 129 16.04 4.23 -0.04
CA GLY A 129 16.84 3.26 0.70
C GLY A 129 16.03 2.06 1.20
N GLY A 130 16.65 0.89 1.19
CA GLY A 130 15.98 -0.40 1.46
C GLY A 130 16.38 -1.43 0.40
N ALA A 131 16.16 -2.71 0.67
CA ALA A 131 16.45 -3.77 -0.29
C ALA A 131 15.18 -4.12 -1.06
N ALA A 132 15.26 -4.12 -2.40
CA ALA A 132 14.20 -4.66 -3.25
C ALA A 132 13.96 -6.14 -2.91
N GLY A 133 12.70 -6.54 -2.87
CA GLY A 133 12.29 -7.92 -2.53
C GLY A 133 12.36 -8.26 -1.03
N ALA A 134 12.61 -7.30 -0.14
CA ALA A 134 12.52 -7.48 1.31
C ALA A 134 11.38 -6.63 1.88
N ALA A 135 10.56 -7.23 2.75
CA ALA A 135 9.46 -6.51 3.38
C ALA A 135 10.00 -5.29 4.16
N VAL A 136 9.29 -4.16 4.08
CA VAL A 136 9.59 -3.05 4.97
C VAL A 136 9.22 -3.41 6.40
N PHE A 137 10.00 -2.91 7.36
CA PHE A 137 9.71 -3.04 8.77
C PHE A 137 9.49 -1.65 9.39
N LEU A 138 8.38 -1.52 10.09
CA LEU A 138 7.98 -0.35 10.85
C LEU A 138 8.11 -0.67 12.35
N PRO A 139 8.51 0.30 13.19
CA PRO A 139 8.42 0.14 14.64
C PRO A 139 6.96 -0.05 15.08
N ASN A 140 6.75 -0.68 16.22
CA ASN A 140 5.41 -0.91 16.78
C ASN A 140 4.73 0.37 17.34
N THR A 141 5.32 1.55 17.12
CA THR A 141 4.73 2.86 17.44
C THR A 141 3.64 3.27 16.44
N TYR A 142 3.56 2.61 15.29
CA TYR A 142 2.50 2.81 14.31
C TYR A 142 1.26 1.98 14.65
N THR A 143 0.09 2.37 14.15
CA THR A 143 -1.16 1.62 14.37
C THR A 143 -1.37 0.60 13.26
N VAL A 144 -1.80 -0.62 13.61
CA VAL A 144 -2.23 -1.63 12.64
C VAL A 144 -3.52 -1.17 11.97
N GLY A 145 -3.59 -1.30 10.64
CA GLY A 145 -4.72 -0.91 9.81
C GLY A 145 -4.60 0.49 9.20
N ASP A 146 -3.75 1.36 9.76
CA ASP A 146 -3.48 2.69 9.21
C ASP A 146 -2.70 2.60 7.89
N GLU A 147 -2.72 3.68 7.12
CA GLU A 147 -1.88 3.82 5.94
C GLU A 147 -0.39 3.96 6.32
N PRO A 148 0.52 3.46 5.47
CA PRO A 148 1.95 3.64 5.70
C PRO A 148 2.38 5.12 5.61
N PRO A 149 3.47 5.50 6.29
CA PRO A 149 3.97 6.87 6.22
C PRO A 149 4.46 7.24 4.81
N ALA A 150 4.41 8.53 4.49
CA ALA A 150 4.84 9.06 3.19
C ALA A 150 6.31 8.78 2.86
N THR A 151 7.15 8.64 3.89
CA THR A 151 8.59 8.38 3.81
C THR A 151 9.00 7.29 4.79
N ARG A 152 10.14 6.66 4.52
CA ARG A 152 10.73 5.67 5.41
C ARG A 152 11.02 6.25 6.81
N PRO A 153 10.59 5.59 7.89
CA PRO A 153 10.97 5.95 9.26
C PRO A 153 12.35 5.42 9.68
#